data_AF-A0A183HTQ7-F1
#
_entry.id   AF-A0A183HTQ7-F1
#
_cell.length_a   1.000
_cell.length_b   1.000
_cell.length_c   1.000
_cell.angle_alpha   90.00
_cell.angle_beta   90.00
_cell.angle_gamma   90.00
#
_symmetry.space_group_name_H-M   'P 1'
#
loop_
_entity.id
_entity.type
_entity.pdbx_description
1 polymer ?
#
loop_
_entity_poly.entity_id
_entity_poly.type
_entity_poly.pdbx_seq_one_letter_code
_entity_poly.pdbx_strand_id
1 'polypeptide(L)'
;MAAIVTLVSKSRALQEEIVAAGNDTANPNEFYKRNHQWTEGLLSAARAVGVAATVLVQRADDVVSCQGKLEYLIVASQEIAASTAQLFVSSRVKADRESPRLKELSTASSSVNSCTANVVATVKNAQITLNEQSKYPF
;
A
#
# COMPACT_ATOMS: atom_id res chain seq x y z
N MET A 1 6.35 -6.41 -2.34
CA MET A 1 5.55 -6.93 -1.20
C MET A 1 6.12 -6.55 0.17
N ALA A 2 7.41 -6.75 0.46
CA ALA A 2 7.99 -6.40 1.77
C ALA A 2 7.72 -4.94 2.21
N ALA A 3 7.88 -3.95 1.31
CA ALA A 3 7.60 -2.55 1.61
C ALA A 3 6.15 -2.30 2.07
N ILE A 4 5.17 -3.00 1.48
CA ILE A 4 3.75 -2.90 1.85
C ILE A 4 3.53 -3.51 3.24
N VAL A 5 4.14 -4.66 3.54
CA VAL A 5 4.07 -5.29 4.87
C VAL A 5 4.65 -4.35 5.94
N THR A 6 5.80 -3.74 5.65
CA THR A 6 6.40 -2.73 6.53
C THR A 6 5.45 -1.55 6.74
N LEU A 7 4.82 -1.02 5.69
CA LEU A 7 3.86 0.08 5.80
C LEU A 7 2.67 -0.27 6.69
N VAL A 8 2.08 -1.45 6.51
CA VAL A 8 0.95 -1.91 7.34
C VAL A 8 1.38 -2.07 8.80
N SER A 9 2.57 -2.61 9.05
CA SER A 9 3.14 -2.71 10.40
C SER A 9 3.37 -1.33 11.04
N LYS A 10 3.92 -0.36 10.30
CA LYS A 10 4.11 1.01 10.78
C LYS A 10 2.78 1.74 11.01
N SER A 11 1.77 1.49 10.18
CA SER A 11 0.42 2.03 10.35
C SER A 11 -0.20 1.52 11.64
N ARG A 12 -0.06 0.22 11.94
CA ARG A 12 -0.49 -0.36 13.21
C ARG A 12 0.22 0.26 14.41
N ALA A 13 1.56 0.39 14.35
CA ALA A 13 2.33 1.00 15.43
C ALA A 13 1.91 2.46 15.70
N LEU A 14 1.56 3.22 14.65
CA LEU A 14 1.01 4.56 14.80
C LEU A 14 -0.38 4.55 15.46
N GLN A 15 -1.25 3.59 15.11
CA GLN A 15 -2.56 3.44 15.76
C GLN A 15 -2.42 3.13 17.26
N GLU A 16 -1.49 2.24 17.62
CA GLU A 16 -1.20 1.89 19.02
C GLU A 16 -0.72 3.13 19.82
N GLU A 17 0.14 3.96 19.22
CA GLU A 17 0.58 5.24 19.81
C GLU A 17 -0.59 6.21 20.00
N ILE A 18 -1.45 6.39 18.99
CA ILE A 18 -2.62 7.27 19.06
C ILE A 18 -3.57 6.85 20.19
N VAL A 19 -3.83 5.55 20.30
CA VAL A 19 -4.72 5.01 21.35
C VAL A 19 -4.08 5.21 22.73
N ALA A 20 -2.77 4.98 22.86
CA ALA A 20 -2.03 5.18 24.11
C ALA A 20 -1.94 6.66 24.51
N ALA A 21 -1.90 7.59 23.56
CA ALA A 21 -1.92 9.03 23.84
C ALA A 21 -3.32 9.54 24.20
N GLY A 22 -4.37 8.92 23.66
CA GLY A 22 -5.78 9.29 23.90
C GLY A 22 -6.38 8.78 25.21
N ASN A 23 -5.55 8.42 26.18
CA ASN A 23 -5.83 7.59 27.36
C ASN A 23 -6.69 8.26 28.46
N ASP A 24 -7.81 8.89 28.07
CA ASP A 24 -8.88 9.30 28.99
C ASP A 24 -9.91 8.15 29.23
N THR A 25 -9.80 7.06 28.48
CA THR A 25 -10.66 5.86 28.59
C THR A 25 -9.79 4.63 28.81
N ALA A 26 -9.98 3.90 29.92
CA ALA A 26 -9.18 2.75 30.36
C ALA A 26 -9.19 1.54 29.39
N ASN A 27 -9.89 1.61 28.24
CA ASN A 27 -10.07 0.51 27.31
C ASN A 27 -9.88 0.94 25.83
N PRO A 28 -8.94 0.33 25.08
CA PRO A 28 -8.75 0.57 23.64
C PRO A 28 -10.03 0.42 22.81
N ASN A 29 -10.89 -0.55 23.16
CA ASN A 29 -12.16 -0.77 22.46
C ASN A 29 -13.10 0.43 22.56
N GLU A 30 -13.07 1.15 23.69
CA GLU A 30 -13.88 2.34 23.88
C GLU A 30 -13.36 3.50 23.03
N PHE A 31 -12.04 3.64 22.92
CA PHE A 31 -11.42 4.63 22.04
C PHE A 31 -11.82 4.43 20.58
N TYR A 32 -11.75 3.19 20.05
CA TYR A 32 -12.14 2.90 18.67
C TYR A 32 -13.64 3.10 18.43
N LYS A 33 -14.50 2.79 19.43
CA LYS A 33 -15.95 3.06 19.37
C LYS A 33 -16.26 4.56 19.33
N ARG A 34 -15.62 5.35 20.21
CA ARG A 34 -15.81 6.81 20.25
C ARG A 34 -15.30 7.49 18.97
N ASN A 35 -14.25 6.94 18.37
CA ASN A 35 -13.67 7.42 17.11
C ASN A 35 -14.10 6.56 15.91
N HIS A 36 -15.36 6.11 15.86
CA HIS A 36 -15.83 5.13 14.87
C HIS A 36 -15.55 5.52 13.40
N GLN A 37 -15.70 6.79 13.01
CA GLN A 37 -15.40 7.23 11.63
C GLN A 37 -13.92 7.04 11.25
N TRP A 38 -13.02 7.29 12.19
CA TRP A 38 -11.58 7.08 11.99
C TRP A 38 -11.26 5.59 11.92
N THR A 39 -11.85 4.79 12.81
CA THR A 39 -11.71 3.32 12.82
C THR A 39 -12.19 2.70 11.50
N GLU A 40 -13.37 3.10 11.02
CA GLU A 40 -13.91 2.63 9.73
C GLU A 40 -13.04 3.06 8.55
N GLY A 41 -12.52 4.29 8.57
CA GLY A 41 -11.59 4.80 7.55
C GLY A 41 -10.27 4.02 7.50
N LEU A 42 -9.77 3.59 8.66
CA LEU A 42 -8.59 2.72 8.75
C LEU A 42 -8.87 1.31 8.25
N LEU A 43 -9.97 0.70 8.72
CA LEU A 43 -10.33 -0.66 8.36
C LEU A 43 -10.61 -0.78 6.86
N SER A 44 -11.33 0.20 6.29
CA SER A 44 -11.59 0.28 4.85
C SER A 44 -10.30 0.41 4.04
N ALA A 45 -9.40 1.31 4.44
CA ALA A 45 -8.11 1.48 3.76
C ALA A 45 -7.24 0.21 3.85
N ALA A 46 -7.19 -0.44 5.02
CA ALA A 46 -6.44 -1.69 5.20
C ALA A 46 -7.01 -2.83 4.34
N ARG A 47 -8.34 -2.94 4.24
CA ARG A 47 -8.99 -3.91 3.35
C ARG A 47 -8.65 -3.64 1.89
N ALA A 48 -8.68 -2.38 1.45
CA ALA A 48 -8.30 -2.00 0.09
C ALA A 48 -6.85 -2.40 -0.23
N VAL A 49 -5.91 -2.19 0.71
CA VAL A 49 -4.51 -2.65 0.55
C VAL A 49 -4.42 -4.16 0.40
N GLY A 50 -5.18 -4.92 1.20
CA GLY A 50 -5.22 -6.38 1.11
C GLY A 50 -5.74 -6.88 -0.25
N VAL A 51 -6.84 -6.29 -0.73
CA VAL A 51 -7.40 -6.63 -2.05
C VAL A 51 -6.44 -6.28 -3.17
N ALA A 52 -5.89 -5.07 -3.17
CA ALA A 52 -4.94 -4.62 -4.19
C ALA A 52 -3.66 -5.47 -4.21
N ALA A 53 -3.19 -5.94 -3.03
CA ALA A 53 -2.05 -6.84 -2.93
C ALA A 53 -2.34 -8.21 -3.59
N THR A 54 -3.52 -8.78 -3.34
CA THR A 54 -3.95 -10.03 -3.99
C THR A 54 -4.04 -9.86 -5.51
N VAL A 55 -4.64 -8.77 -5.98
CA VAL A 55 -4.73 -8.46 -7.42
C VAL A 55 -3.34 -8.31 -8.03
N LEU A 56 -2.41 -7.61 -7.37
CA LEU A 56 -1.04 -7.46 -7.85
C LEU A 56 -0.34 -8.81 -8.04
N VAL A 57 -0.46 -9.71 -7.07
CA VAL A 57 0.13 -11.06 -7.15
C VAL A 57 -0.50 -11.85 -8.28
N GLN A 58 -1.83 -11.83 -8.40
CA GLN A 58 -2.52 -12.52 -9.50
C GLN A 58 -2.07 -11.99 -10.86
N ARG A 59 -1.98 -10.66 -11.04
CA ARG A 59 -1.54 -10.08 -12.33
C ARG A 59 -0.08 -10.37 -12.63
N ALA A 60 0.77 -10.44 -11.61
CA ALA A 60 2.16 -10.84 -11.77
C ALA A 60 2.25 -12.31 -12.22
N ASP A 61 1.45 -13.20 -11.63
CA ASP A 61 1.37 -14.61 -12.01
C ASP A 61 0.85 -14.80 -13.44
N ASP A 62 -0.24 -14.11 -13.80
CA ASP A 62 -0.81 -14.14 -15.15
C ASP A 62 0.26 -13.74 -16.21
N VAL A 63 1.01 -12.67 -15.93
CA VAL A 63 2.09 -12.19 -16.82
C VAL A 63 3.23 -13.18 -16.94
N VAL A 64 3.71 -13.74 -15.82
CA VAL A 64 4.84 -14.70 -15.83
C VAL A 64 4.45 -16.02 -16.49
N SER A 65 3.20 -16.44 -16.34
CA SER A 65 2.63 -17.63 -16.99
C SER A 65 2.28 -17.41 -18.46
N CYS A 66 2.57 -16.24 -19.03
CA CYS A 66 2.23 -15.86 -20.40
C CYS A 66 0.71 -15.90 -20.71
N GLN A 67 -0.14 -15.78 -19.70
CA GLN A 67 -1.60 -15.76 -19.80
C GLN A 67 -2.20 -14.36 -19.61
N GLY A 68 -1.39 -13.40 -19.18
CA GLY A 68 -1.79 -12.03 -18.83
C GLY A 68 -1.12 -10.96 -19.67
N LYS A 69 -1.72 -9.77 -19.62
CA LYS A 69 -1.20 -8.55 -20.27
C LYS A 69 -0.35 -7.74 -19.29
N LEU A 70 0.77 -7.20 -19.77
CA LEU A 70 1.68 -6.36 -19.00
C LEU A 70 0.96 -5.11 -18.45
N GLU A 71 -0.01 -4.58 -19.19
CA GLU A 71 -0.81 -3.43 -18.79
C GLU A 71 -1.61 -3.69 -17.50
N TYR A 72 -2.12 -4.91 -17.30
CA TYR A 72 -2.85 -5.24 -16.07
C TYR A 72 -1.93 -5.25 -14.84
N LEU A 73 -0.66 -5.65 -15.01
CA LEU A 73 0.33 -5.57 -13.95
C LEU A 73 0.71 -4.12 -13.62
N ILE A 74 0.77 -3.24 -14.62
CA ILE A 74 0.97 -1.79 -14.42
C ILE A 74 -0.19 -1.21 -13.60
N VAL A 75 -1.44 -1.49 -13.99
CA VAL A 75 -2.63 -0.98 -13.29
C VAL A 75 -2.68 -1.50 -11.85
N ALA A 76 -2.44 -2.79 -11.64
CA ALA A 76 -2.41 -3.36 -10.29
C ALA A 76 -1.31 -2.73 -9.41
N SER A 77 -0.16 -2.40 -10.00
CA SER A 77 0.94 -1.70 -9.31
C SER A 77 0.59 -0.27 -8.91
N GLN A 78 -0.24 0.42 -9.70
CA GLN A 78 -0.73 1.75 -9.36
C GLN A 78 -1.82 1.69 -8.29
N GLU A 79 -2.71 0.71 -8.37
CA GLU A 79 -3.80 0.50 -7.41
C GLU A 79 -3.26 0.19 -5.99
N ILE A 80 -2.21 -0.62 -5.89
CA ILE A 80 -1.55 -0.87 -4.59
C ILE A 80 -0.86 0.39 -4.04
N ALA A 81 -0.30 1.24 -4.90
CA ALA A 81 0.29 2.51 -4.48
C ALA A 81 -0.79 3.48 -3.96
N ALA A 82 -1.93 3.57 -4.65
CA ALA A 82 -3.05 4.41 -4.25
C ALA A 82 -3.69 3.94 -2.93
N SER A 83 -3.95 2.64 -2.78
CA SER A 83 -4.54 2.08 -1.56
C SER A 83 -3.61 2.23 -0.34
N THR A 84 -2.30 2.07 -0.52
CA THR A 84 -1.32 2.31 0.56
C THR A 84 -1.19 3.78 0.93
N ALA A 85 -1.28 4.70 -0.04
CA ALA A 85 -1.37 6.14 0.22
C ALA A 85 -2.65 6.48 1.00
N GLN A 86 -3.79 5.87 0.65
CA GLN A 86 -5.03 6.03 1.41
C GLN A 86 -4.89 5.53 2.85
N LEU A 87 -4.23 4.39 3.07
CA LEU A 87 -3.95 3.89 4.42
C LEU A 87 -3.07 4.87 5.21
N PHE A 88 -2.06 5.48 4.58
CA PHE A 88 -1.25 6.53 5.21
C PHE A 88 -2.11 7.74 5.64
N VAL A 89 -2.95 8.23 4.72
CA VAL A 89 -3.83 9.38 5.00
C VAL A 89 -4.82 9.05 6.12
N SER A 90 -5.44 7.88 6.12
CA SER A 90 -6.33 7.44 7.21
C SER A 90 -5.59 7.28 8.55
N SER A 91 -4.35 6.78 8.52
CA SER A 91 -3.51 6.59 9.73
C SER A 91 -3.11 7.88 10.40
N ARG A 92 -2.86 8.95 9.63
CA ARG A 92 -2.37 10.21 10.20
C ARG A 92 -3.44 11.15 10.76
N VAL A 93 -4.74 10.88 10.54
CA VAL A 93 -5.85 11.81 10.92
C VAL A 93 -5.83 12.17 12.40
N LYS A 94 -5.52 11.19 13.26
CA LYS A 94 -5.47 11.34 14.71
C LYS A 94 -4.03 11.33 15.26
N ALA A 95 -3.03 11.29 14.37
CA ALA A 95 -1.62 11.27 14.75
C ALA A 95 -1.15 12.67 15.16
N ASP A 96 -0.26 12.72 16.14
CA ASP A 96 0.51 13.93 16.42
C ASP A 96 1.46 14.24 15.25
N ARG A 97 1.63 15.52 14.90
CA ARG A 97 2.44 15.94 13.74
C ARG A 97 3.94 15.73 13.97
N GLU A 98 4.37 15.70 15.24
CA GLU A 98 5.75 15.47 15.65
C GLU A 98 6.03 13.99 15.96
N SER A 99 5.01 13.13 15.88
CA SER A 99 5.13 11.69 16.13
C SER A 99 6.28 11.06 15.34
N PRO A 100 7.20 10.34 16.02
CA PRO A 100 8.25 9.58 15.35
C PRO A 100 7.66 8.44 14.51
N ARG A 101 6.55 7.82 14.95
CA ARG A 101 5.85 6.77 14.21
C ARG A 101 5.24 7.29 12.92
N LEU A 102 4.74 8.53 12.91
CA LEU A 102 4.23 9.17 11.69
C LEU A 102 5.36 9.39 10.67
N LYS A 103 6.54 9.79 11.12
CA LYS A 103 7.73 9.93 10.24
C LYS A 103 8.14 8.58 9.64
N GLU A 104 8.21 7.54 10.48
CA GLU A 104 8.51 6.17 10.01
C GLU A 104 7.47 5.68 8.99
N LEU A 105 6.18 5.94 9.23
CA LEU A 105 5.11 5.56 8.32
C LEU A 105 5.21 6.32 6.99
N SER A 106 5.56 7.61 7.03
CA SER A 106 5.79 8.42 5.83
C SER A 106 6.90 7.82 4.97
N THR A 107 8.05 7.47 5.58
CA THR A 107 9.16 6.81 4.88
C THR A 107 8.74 5.46 4.29
N ALA A 108 7.95 4.66 5.03
CA ALA A 108 7.42 3.40 4.50
C ALA A 108 6.48 3.65 3.29
N SER A 109 5.64 4.67 3.33
CA SER A 109 4.78 5.07 2.21
C SER A 109 5.57 5.50 0.98
N SER A 110 6.63 6.29 1.15
CA SER A 110 7.53 6.65 0.06
C SER A 110 8.23 5.42 -0.52
N SER A 111 8.68 4.49 0.33
CA SER A 111 9.30 3.23 -0.11
C SER A 111 8.35 2.39 -0.97
N VAL A 112 7.07 2.27 -0.58
CA VAL A 112 6.06 1.58 -1.41
C VAL A 112 5.93 2.25 -2.78
N ASN A 113 5.81 3.59 -2.81
CA ASN A 113 5.69 4.33 -4.06
C ASN A 113 6.91 4.17 -4.99
N SER A 114 8.12 4.14 -4.42
CA SER A 114 9.34 3.87 -5.18
C SER A 114 9.37 2.43 -5.72
N CYS A 115 8.96 1.44 -4.93
CA CYS A 115 8.90 0.05 -5.37
C CYS A 115 7.87 -0.14 -6.50
N THR A 116 6.68 0.45 -6.39
CA THR A 116 5.63 0.34 -7.42
C THR A 116 6.03 1.07 -8.69
N ALA A 117 6.65 2.26 -8.58
CA ALA A 117 7.21 2.98 -9.72
C ALA A 117 8.29 2.14 -10.45
N ASN A 118 9.16 1.46 -9.69
CA ASN A 118 10.15 0.56 -10.28
C ASN A 118 9.50 -0.60 -11.04
N VAL A 119 8.47 -1.25 -10.48
CA VAL A 119 7.73 -2.32 -11.19
C VAL A 119 7.16 -1.79 -12.50
N VAL A 120 6.50 -0.63 -12.49
CA VAL A 120 5.93 -0.04 -13.71
C VAL A 120 7.02 0.27 -14.75
N ALA A 121 8.16 0.80 -14.32
CA ALA A 121 9.29 1.08 -15.22
C ALA A 121 9.85 -0.22 -15.83
N THR A 122 10.07 -1.26 -15.02
CA THR A 122 10.54 -2.56 -15.50
C THR A 122 9.57 -3.19 -16.49
N VAL A 123 8.26 -3.17 -16.20
CA VAL A 123 7.23 -3.74 -17.07
C VAL A 123 7.16 -2.99 -18.41
N LYS A 124 7.25 -1.66 -18.39
CA LYS A 124 7.32 -0.85 -19.62
C LYS A 124 8.56 -1.16 -20.45
N ASN A 125 9.72 -1.31 -19.82
CA ASN A 125 10.95 -1.70 -20.53
C ASN A 125 10.82 -3.09 -21.16
N ALA A 126 10.26 -4.06 -20.43
CA ALA A 126 10.00 -5.40 -20.97
C ALA A 126 9.07 -5.35 -22.19
N GLN A 127 8.02 -4.53 -22.15
CA GLN A 127 7.10 -4.35 -23.27
C GLN A 127 7.80 -3.80 -24.53
N ILE A 128 8.72 -2.83 -24.37
CA ILE A 128 9.51 -2.29 -25.48
C ILE A 128 10.39 -3.39 -26.09
N THR A 129 11.16 -4.10 -25.26
CA THR A 129 12.10 -5.15 -25.72
C THR A 129 11.38 -6.29 -26.44
N LEU A 130 10.23 -6.75 -25.91
CA LEU A 130 9.43 -7.80 -26.54
C LEU A 130 8.87 -7.35 -27.91
N ASN A 131 8.45 -6.09 -28.01
CA ASN A 131 7.94 -5.54 -29.27
C ASN A 131 9.06 -5.35 -30.30
N GLU A 132 10.27 -4.98 -29.86
CA GLU A 132 11.46 -4.91 -30.73
C GLU A 132 11.89 -6.29 -31.24
N GLN A 133 11.90 -7.32 -30.39
CA GLN A 133 12.16 -8.70 -30.80
C GLN A 133 11.12 -9.23 -31.78
N SER A 134 9.83 -8.92 -31.58
CA SER A 134 8.78 -9.31 -32.52
C SER A 134 8.91 -8.65 -33.89
N LYS A 135 9.60 -7.50 -33.98
CA LYS A 135 9.77 -6.75 -35.23
C LYS A 135 10.91 -7.30 -36.09
N TYR A 136 11.82 -8.08 -35.51
CA TYR A 136 12.96 -8.71 -36.19
C TYR A 136 13.03 -10.22 -35.87
N PRO A 137 12.09 -11.03 -36.36
CA PRO A 137 12.22 -12.48 -36.24
C PRO A 137 13.40 -12.97 -37.10
N PHE A 138 14.31 -13.73 -36.50
CA PHE A 138 15.38 -14.44 -37.21
C PHE A 138 14.81 -15.54 -38.10
#